data_AF-A0A1F9BN18-F1
#
_entry.id   AF-A0A1F9BN18-F1
#
_cell.length_a   1.000
_cell.length_b   1.000
_cell.length_c   1.000
_cell.angle_alpha   90.00
_cell.angle_beta   90.00
_cell.angle_gamma   90.00
#
_symmetry.space_group_name_H-M   'P 1'
#
loop_
_entity.id
_entity.type
_entity.pdbx_description
1 polymer ?
#
loop_
_entity_poly.entity_id
_entity_poly.type
_entity_poly.pdbx_seq_one_letter_code
_entity_poly.pdbx_strand_id
1 'polypeptide(L)'
;MTLVAALLFLTFIAGMGVGVPIAVAIFISCFVVLIFQGLPITLLAHQMLTAIDSYTLIAIPGFMLIGTLMEKSGLVERLVEFSMAVIGWIRGGL
;
A
#
# COMPACT_ATOMS: atom_id res chain seq x y z
N MET A 1 -25.10 15.28 5.52
CA MET A 1 -23.94 14.44 5.92
C MET A 1 -24.32 12.96 6.08
N THR A 2 -25.39 12.62 6.80
CA THR A 2 -25.86 11.23 6.98
C THR A 2 -26.22 10.53 5.68
N LEU A 3 -26.94 11.20 4.76
CA LEU A 3 -27.35 10.62 3.47
C LEU A 3 -26.16 10.31 2.55
N VAL A 4 -25.13 11.14 2.58
CA VAL A 4 -23.87 10.95 1.84
C VAL A 4 -23.13 9.71 2.34
N ALA A 5 -23.02 9.57 3.66
CA ALA A 5 -22.38 8.41 4.28
C ALA A 5 -23.14 7.12 3.93
N ALA A 6 -24.47 7.13 4.02
CA ALA A 6 -25.30 5.99 3.65
C ALA A 6 -25.08 5.57 2.19
N LEU A 7 -25.04 6.55 1.27
CA LEU A 7 -24.84 6.29 -0.16
C LEU A 7 -23.45 5.71 -0.44
N LEU A 8 -22.41 6.23 0.22
CA LEU A 8 -21.04 5.72 0.12
C LEU A 8 -20.95 4.26 0.60
N PHE A 9 -21.45 3.98 1.81
CA PHE A 9 -21.39 2.63 2.36
C PHE A 9 -22.23 1.62 1.57
N LEU A 10 -23.41 2.02 1.11
CA LEU A 10 -24.30 1.12 0.37
C LEU A 10 -23.70 0.76 -0.99
N THR A 11 -23.14 1.73 -1.72
CA THR A 11 -22.45 1.47 -3.00
C THR A 11 -21.16 0.66 -2.82
N PHE A 12 -20.38 0.93 -1.77
CA PHE A 12 -19.17 0.18 -1.46
C PHE A 12 -19.49 -1.30 -1.13
N ILE A 13 -20.43 -1.53 -0.21
CA ILE A 13 -20.84 -2.90 0.20
C ILE A 13 -21.45 -3.65 -0.98
N ALA A 14 -22.29 -2.99 -1.79
CA ALA A 14 -22.84 -3.59 -3.00
C ALA A 14 -21.73 -3.99 -3.98
N GLY A 15 -20.73 -3.12 -4.21
CA GLY A 15 -19.58 -3.41 -5.07
C GLY A 15 -18.75 -4.60 -4.58
N MET A 16 -18.50 -4.68 -3.26
CA MET A 16 -17.83 -5.85 -2.67
C MET A 16 -18.67 -7.13 -2.78
N GLY A 17 -19.99 -7.04 -2.62
CA GLY A 17 -20.90 -8.19 -2.73
C GLY A 17 -20.93 -8.82 -4.13
N VAL A 18 -20.64 -8.03 -5.17
CA VAL A 18 -20.49 -8.50 -6.56
C VAL A 18 -19.09 -9.12 -6.82
N GLY A 19 -18.18 -9.07 -5.83
CA GLY A 19 -16.84 -9.64 -5.93
C GLY A 19 -15.83 -8.73 -6.66
N VAL A 20 -16.14 -7.44 -6.78
CA VAL A 20 -15.24 -6.46 -7.40
C VAL A 20 -14.05 -6.18 -6.45
N PRO A 21 -12.82 -6.00 -6.96
CA PRO A 21 -11.67 -5.65 -6.13
C PRO A 21 -11.93 -4.42 -5.27
N ILE A 22 -11.45 -4.43 -4.01
CA ILE A 22 -11.71 -3.39 -3.00
C ILE A 22 -11.38 -2.00 -3.53
N ALA A 23 -10.25 -1.84 -4.23
CA ALA A 23 -9.85 -0.55 -4.80
C ALA A 23 -10.88 0.03 -5.78
N VAL A 24 -11.47 -0.84 -6.61
CA VAL A 24 -12.49 -0.45 -7.59
C VAL A 24 -13.82 -0.15 -6.90
N ALA A 25 -14.19 -0.91 -5.86
CA ALA A 25 -15.37 -0.63 -5.05
C ALA A 25 -15.28 0.74 -4.35
N ILE A 26 -14.10 1.10 -3.81
CA ILE A 26 -13.83 2.43 -3.22
C ILE A 26 -13.99 3.50 -4.29
N PHE A 27 -13.36 3.32 -5.46
CA PHE A 27 -13.43 4.27 -6.56
C PHE A 27 -14.88 4.56 -7.00
N ILE A 28 -15.67 3.51 -7.22
CA ILE A 28 -17.08 3.62 -7.62
C ILE A 28 -17.88 4.34 -6.53
N SER A 29 -17.71 3.98 -5.26
CA SER A 29 -18.45 4.61 -4.17
C SER A 29 -18.18 6.11 -4.05
N CYS A 30 -16.91 6.54 -4.18
CA CYS A 30 -16.53 7.95 -4.23
C CYS A 30 -17.09 8.65 -5.47
N PHE A 31 -17.03 8.01 -6.63
CA PHE A 31 -17.53 8.57 -7.89
C PHE A 31 -19.04 8.87 -7.84
N VAL A 32 -19.84 7.92 -7.32
CA VAL A 32 -21.29 8.11 -7.19
C VAL A 32 -21.62 9.25 -6.21
N VAL A 33 -20.89 9.35 -5.10
CA VAL A 33 -21.08 10.43 -4.12
C VAL A 33 -20.72 11.80 -4.68
N LEU A 34 -19.65 11.91 -5.48
CA LEU A 34 -19.24 13.18 -6.08
C LEU A 34 -20.29 13.69 -7.08
N ILE A 35 -20.83 12.81 -7.92
CA ILE A 35 -21.95 13.15 -8.82
C ILE A 35 -23.16 13.59 -8.01
N PHE A 36 -23.51 12.86 -6.95
CA PHE A 36 -24.67 13.19 -6.11
C PHE A 36 -24.56 14.56 -5.44
N GLN A 37 -23.36 14.98 -5.04
CA GLN A 37 -23.13 16.31 -4.46
C GLN A 37 -22.86 17.41 -5.49
N GLY A 38 -22.80 17.10 -6.79
CA GLY A 38 -22.43 18.07 -7.83
C GLY A 38 -21.00 18.59 -7.68
N LEU A 39 -20.12 17.81 -7.04
CA LEU A 39 -18.72 18.17 -6.84
C LEU A 39 -17.92 17.89 -8.12
N PRO A 40 -16.87 18.67 -8.39
CA PRO A 40 -16.05 18.47 -9.57
C PRO A 40 -15.32 17.11 -9.49
N ILE A 41 -15.43 16.31 -10.55
CA ILE A 41 -14.76 15.01 -10.68
C ILE A 41 -13.22 15.13 -10.63
N THR A 42 -12.68 16.31 -10.90
CA THR A 42 -11.25 16.60 -10.73
C THR A 42 -10.77 16.39 -9.30
N LEU A 43 -11.66 16.47 -8.29
CA LEU A 43 -11.36 16.14 -6.91
C LEU A 43 -10.97 14.66 -6.75
N LEU A 44 -11.66 13.75 -7.45
CA LEU A 44 -11.33 12.33 -7.47
C LEU A 44 -9.94 12.11 -8.07
N ALA A 45 -9.65 12.77 -9.19
CA ALA A 45 -8.34 12.68 -9.85
C ALA A 45 -7.21 13.20 -8.94
N HIS A 46 -7.42 14.32 -8.23
CA HIS A 46 -6.46 14.82 -7.24
C HIS A 46 -6.22 13.81 -6.11
N GLN A 47 -7.29 13.24 -5.54
CA GLN A 47 -7.16 12.25 -4.47
C GLN A 47 -6.37 11.02 -4.92
N MET A 48 -6.57 10.57 -6.16
CA MET A 48 -5.83 9.45 -6.74
C MET A 48 -4.35 9.77 -6.95
N LEU A 49 -4.02 10.98 -7.41
CA LEU A 49 -2.63 11.42 -7.55
C LEU A 49 -1.93 11.46 -6.18
N THR A 50 -2.58 12.03 -5.16
CA THR A 50 -2.04 12.05 -3.80
C THR A 50 -1.85 10.64 -3.23
N ALA A 51 -2.70 9.68 -3.59
CA ALA A 51 -2.52 8.28 -3.18
C ALA A 51 -1.32 7.61 -3.86
N ILE A 52 -1.01 7.99 -5.11
CA ILE A 52 0.15 7.50 -5.86
C ILE A 52 1.45 8.11 -5.31
N ASP A 53 1.42 9.36 -4.84
CA ASP A 53 2.55 10.03 -4.19
C ASP A 53 2.83 9.54 -2.76
N SER A 54 2.41 8.30 -2.43
CA SER A 54 2.66 7.68 -1.14
C SER A 54 4.10 7.20 -1.00
N TYR A 55 4.73 7.52 0.13
CA TYR A 55 6.05 7.03 0.52
C TYR A 55 6.17 5.49 0.42
N THR A 56 5.08 4.78 0.69
CA THR A 56 5.02 3.31 0.60
C THR A 56 5.29 2.79 -0.81
N LEU A 57 4.78 3.47 -1.84
CA LEU A 57 4.96 3.04 -3.23
C LEU A 57 6.40 3.18 -3.71
N ILE A 58 7.15 4.15 -3.15
CA ILE A 58 8.58 4.33 -3.38
C ILE A 58 9.41 3.37 -2.53
N ALA A 59 8.94 3.04 -1.32
CA ALA A 59 9.62 2.11 -0.43
C ALA A 59 9.73 0.71 -1.05
N ILE A 60 8.69 0.20 -1.73
CA ILE A 60 8.70 -1.13 -2.38
C ILE A 60 9.88 -1.31 -3.36
N PRO A 61 10.05 -0.46 -4.41
CA PRO A 61 11.18 -0.57 -5.31
C PRO A 61 12.51 -0.26 -4.61
N GLY A 62 12.54 0.64 -3.63
CA GLY A 62 13.72 0.91 -2.82
C GLY A 62 14.22 -0.33 -2.06
N PHE A 63 13.31 -1.05 -1.41
CA PHE A 63 13.63 -2.32 -0.74
C PHE A 63 14.04 -3.39 -1.75
N MET A 64 13.38 -3.47 -2.90
CA MET A 64 13.76 -4.43 -3.94
C MET A 64 15.17 -4.15 -4.48
N LEU A 65 15.50 -2.88 -4.70
CA LEU A 65 16.83 -2.45 -5.13
C LEU A 65 17.90 -2.78 -4.09
N ILE A 66 17.68 -2.40 -2.82
CA ILE A 66 18.60 -2.72 -1.72
C ILE A 66 18.76 -4.24 -1.59
N GLY A 67 17.67 -5.02 -1.69
CA GLY A 67 17.72 -6.47 -1.64
C GLY A 67 18.62 -7.07 -2.72
N THR A 68 18.43 -6.66 -3.98
CA THR A 68 19.30 -7.12 -5.08
C THR A 68 20.75 -6.64 -4.95
N LEU A 69 20.98 -5.46 -4.37
CA LEU A 69 22.33 -4.96 -4.09
C LEU A 69 23.00 -5.80 -3.00
N MET A 70 22.28 -6.12 -1.93
CA MET A 70 22.75 -6.96 -0.82
C MET A 70 23.09 -8.38 -1.29
N GLU A 71 22.26 -8.96 -2.16
CA GLU A 71 22.49 -10.26 -2.80
C GLU A 71 23.76 -10.23 -3.65
N LYS A 72 23.91 -9.24 -4.55
CA LYS A 72 25.06 -9.16 -5.45
C LYS A 72 26.38 -8.79 -4.76
N SER A 73 26.31 -8.01 -3.69
CA SER A 73 27.50 -7.59 -2.94
C SER A 73 27.98 -8.65 -1.93
N GLY A 74 27.21 -9.72 -1.71
CA GLY A 74 27.46 -10.70 -0.66
C GLY A 74 27.43 -10.08 0.74
N LEU A 75 26.73 -8.94 0.90
CA LEU A 75 26.70 -8.20 2.17
C LEU A 75 25.98 -9.01 3.23
N VAL A 76 24.94 -9.78 2.85
CA VAL A 76 24.19 -10.63 3.78
C VAL A 76 25.10 -11.69 4.38
N GLU A 77 25.87 -12.41 3.57
CA GLU A 77 26.82 -13.42 4.04
C GLU A 77 27.87 -12.81 4.99
N ARG A 78 28.46 -11.67 4.60
CA ARG A 78 29.44 -10.96 5.44
C ARG A 78 28.88 -10.51 6.78
N LEU A 79 27.62 -10.06 6.80
CA LEU A 79 26.94 -9.68 8.05
C LEU A 79 26.69 -10.90 8.94
N VAL A 80 26.28 -12.03 8.36
CA VAL A 80 26.09 -13.29 9.10
C VAL A 80 27.42 -13.79 9.68
N GLU A 81 28.50 -13.77 8.89
CA GLU A 81 29.84 -14.15 9.36
C GLU A 81 30.33 -13.23 10.48
N PHE A 82 30.08 -11.92 10.37
CA PHE A 82 30.41 -10.96 11.41
C PHE A 82 29.60 -11.22 12.70
N SER A 83 28.29 -11.42 12.60
CA SER A 83 27.45 -11.79 13.74
C SER A 83 27.95 -13.07 14.41
N MET A 84 28.29 -14.10 13.62
CA MET A 84 28.87 -15.34 14.14
C MET A 84 30.21 -15.14 14.84
N ALA A 85 31.06 -14.26 14.32
CA ALA A 85 32.34 -13.93 14.98
C ALA A 85 32.16 -13.20 16.32
N VAL A 86 31.06 -12.44 16.49
CA VAL A 86 30.81 -11.62 17.70
C VAL A 86 29.96 -12.32 18.75
N ILE A 87 29.07 -13.23 18.39
CA ILE A 87 28.17 -13.91 19.35
C ILE A 87 28.06 -15.43 19.15
N GLY A 88 28.75 -16.00 18.17
CA GLY A 88 28.66 -17.44 17.86
C GLY A 88 29.13 -18.38 18.97
N TRP A 89 29.86 -17.88 19.97
CA TRP A 89 30.22 -18.65 21.18
C TRP A 89 29.06 -18.78 22.19
N ILE A 90 27.98 -18.02 22.04
CA ILE A 90 26.77 -18.12 22.87
C ILE A 90 25.88 -19.21 22.29
N ARG A 91 25.44 -20.17 23.12
CA ARG A 91 24.50 -21.23 22.71
C ARG A 91 23.21 -20.60 22.16
N GLY A 92 22.86 -20.91 20.91
CA GLY A 92 21.73 -20.31 20.19
C GLY A 92 22.08 -19.08 19.34
N GLY A 93 23.37 -18.82 19.09
CA GLY A 93 23.83 -17.72 18.22
C GLY A 93 23.50 -17.85 16.73
N LEU A 94 22.86 -18.96 16.33
CA LEU A 94 22.18 -19.12 15.04
C LEU A 94 20.88 -19.92 15.24
#